data_AF-A0AA42PER4-F1
#
_entry.id   AF-A0AA42PER4-F1
#
_cell.length_a   1.000
_cell.length_b   1.000
_cell.length_c   1.000
_cell.angle_alpha   90.00
_cell.angle_beta   90.00
_cell.angle_gamma   90.00
#
_symmetry.space_group_name_H-M   'P 1'
#
loop_
_entity.id
_entity.type
_entity.pdbx_description
1 polymer ?
#
loop_
_entity_poly.entity_id
_entity_poly.type
_entity_poly.pdbx_seq_one_letter_code
_entity_poly.pdbx_strand_id
1 'polypeptide(L)'
;MTSERTLSPAMESLFHRIEQAFNSAEGMAILIGEQYGPEPKPPAPMDYDPKQIAVAMVMLSQHGRCLLQELRAEAEKVTYH
;
A
#
# COMPACT_ATOMS: atom_id res chain seq x y z
N MET A 1 14.32 6.76 -31.53
CA MET A 1 15.04 6.82 -30.25
C MET A 1 14.08 7.39 -29.23
N THR A 2 13.36 6.54 -28.52
CA THR A 2 12.50 6.96 -27.40
C THR A 2 13.44 7.31 -26.26
N SER A 3 13.63 8.60 -25.99
CA SER A 3 14.22 9.04 -24.73
C SER A 3 13.39 8.40 -23.62
N GLU A 4 13.97 7.48 -22.86
CA GLU A 4 13.34 7.01 -21.63
C GLU A 4 12.99 8.24 -20.80
N ARG A 5 11.70 8.44 -20.55
CA ARG A 5 11.19 9.56 -19.77
C ARG A 5 11.43 9.20 -18.32
N THR A 6 12.58 9.60 -17.79
CA THR A 6 12.94 9.26 -16.42
C THR A 6 12.40 10.32 -15.46
N LEU A 7 11.70 9.85 -14.42
CA LEU A 7 11.28 10.71 -13.32
C LEU A 7 12.50 11.31 -12.61
N SER A 8 12.32 12.44 -11.91
CA SER A 8 13.40 12.95 -11.07
C SER A 8 13.70 11.96 -9.93
N PRO A 9 14.96 11.84 -9.46
CA PRO A 9 15.30 10.93 -8.38
C PRO A 9 14.49 11.16 -7.10
N ALA A 10 14.12 12.41 -6.81
CA ALA A 10 13.26 12.76 -5.68
C ALA A 10 11.85 12.18 -5.82
N MET A 11 11.30 12.20 -7.04
CA MET A 11 9.97 11.65 -7.34
C MET A 11 9.98 10.13 -7.30
N GLU A 12 11.01 9.48 -7.87
CA GLU A 12 11.19 8.03 -7.75
C GLU A 12 11.31 7.59 -6.29
N SER A 13 12.09 8.32 -5.48
CA SER A 13 12.21 8.08 -4.05
C SER A 13 10.88 8.23 -3.31
N LEU A 14 10.04 9.19 -3.70
CA LEU A 14 8.70 9.36 -3.14
C LEU A 14 7.80 8.18 -3.50
N PHE A 15 7.71 7.82 -4.79
CA PHE A 15 6.91 6.68 -5.24
C PHE A 15 7.33 5.38 -4.54
N HIS A 16 8.63 5.13 -4.43
CA HIS A 16 9.15 3.95 -3.75
C HIS A 16 8.77 3.91 -2.27
N ARG A 17 8.83 5.04 -1.55
CA ARG A 17 8.42 5.09 -0.14
C ARG A 17 6.93 4.82 0.06
N ILE A 18 6.08 5.30 -0.85
CA ILE A 18 4.64 5.04 -0.80
C ILE A 18 4.37 3.56 -1.08
N GLU A 19 5.03 2.97 -2.08
CA GLU A 19 4.93 1.54 -2.39
C GLU A 19 5.37 0.66 -1.20
N GLN A 20 6.49 1.00 -0.56
CA GLN A 20 6.97 0.34 0.67
C GLN A 20 5.94 0.40 1.80
N ALA A 21 5.25 1.54 1.96
CA ALA A 21 4.20 1.69 2.97
C ALA A 21 3.02 0.76 2.70
N PHE A 22 2.58 0.63 1.45
CA PHE A 22 1.51 -0.32 1.07
C PHE A 22 1.90 -1.77 1.30
N ASN A 23 3.14 -2.15 0.94
CA ASN A 23 3.64 -3.50 1.17
C ASN A 23 3.74 -3.82 2.67
N SER A 24 4.17 -2.85 3.48
CA SER A 24 4.24 -2.98 4.94
C SER A 24 2.85 -3.14 5.56
N ALA A 25 1.87 -2.37 5.11
CA ALA A 25 0.48 -2.49 5.55
C ALA A 25 -0.12 -3.86 5.19
N GLU A 26 0.16 -4.41 4.02
CA GLU A 26 -0.28 -5.77 3.67
C GLU A 26 0.40 -6.84 4.51
N GLY A 27 1.71 -6.72 4.75
CA GLY A 27 2.43 -7.60 5.65
C GLY A 27 1.82 -7.60 7.06
N MET A 28 1.49 -6.42 7.59
CA MET A 28 0.82 -6.32 8.89
C MET A 28 -0.59 -6.92 8.89
N ALA A 29 -1.36 -6.75 7.82
CA ALA A 29 -2.68 -7.36 7.71
C ALA A 29 -2.61 -8.90 7.71
N ILE A 30 -1.60 -9.49 7.06
CA ILE A 30 -1.35 -10.93 7.09
C ILE A 30 -1.04 -11.39 8.51
N LEU A 31 -0.12 -10.69 9.21
CA LEU A 31 0.24 -11.01 10.59
C LEU A 31 -0.96 -10.92 11.54
N ILE A 32 -1.84 -9.94 11.36
CA ILE A 32 -3.10 -9.83 12.11
C ILE A 32 -3.99 -11.05 11.78
N GLY A 33 -4.17 -11.39 10.51
CA GLY A 33 -4.93 -12.57 10.10
C GLY A 33 -4.43 -13.88 10.72
N GLU A 34 -3.11 -14.08 10.77
CA GLU A 34 -2.47 -15.23 11.41
C GLU A 34 -2.64 -15.22 12.94
N GLN A 35 -2.50 -14.05 13.57
CA GLN A 35 -2.71 -13.91 15.01
C GLN A 35 -4.16 -14.15 15.43
N TYR A 36 -5.15 -13.88 14.59
CA TYR A 36 -6.57 -14.07 14.89
C TYR A 36 -7.19 -15.20 14.06
N GLY A 37 -6.48 -16.32 13.89
CA GLY A 37 -6.88 -17.52 13.14
C GLY A 37 -8.29 -18.09 13.46
N PRO A 38 -8.65 -19.27 12.91
CA PRO A 38 -10.01 -19.81 12.99
C PRO A 38 -10.44 -20.21 14.41
N GLU A 39 -9.50 -20.38 15.33
CA GLU A 39 -9.82 -20.67 16.73
C GLU A 39 -10.33 -19.43 17.46
N PRO A 40 -11.41 -19.55 18.25
CA PRO A 40 -11.92 -18.45 19.03
C PRO A 40 -10.91 -18.11 20.13
N LYS A 41 -10.04 -17.13 19.86
CA LYS A 41 -9.27 -16.47 20.91
C LYS A 41 -10.26 -15.67 21.78
N PRO A 42 -10.07 -15.64 23.11
CA PRO A 42 -10.89 -14.81 23.98
C PRO A 42 -10.89 -13.39 23.42
N PRO A 43 -12.04 -12.69 23.42
CA PRO A 43 -12.14 -11.39 22.78
C PRO A 43 -11.04 -10.50 23.37
N ALA A 44 -10.14 -10.02 22.52
CA ALA A 44 -9.29 -8.91 22.89
C ALA A 44 -10.23 -7.80 23.39
N PRO A 45 -9.86 -7.04 24.43
CA PRO A 45 -10.70 -5.99 25.03
C PRO A 45 -10.80 -4.75 24.12
N MET A 46 -10.90 -4.95 22.81
CA MET A 46 -10.88 -3.91 21.80
C MET A 46 -12.29 -3.76 21.24
N ASP A 47 -12.75 -2.51 21.16
CA ASP A 47 -14.05 -2.15 20.58
C ASP A 47 -14.10 -2.33 19.04
N TYR A 48 -13.13 -3.04 18.47
CA TYR A 48 -12.99 -3.27 17.03
C TYR A 48 -12.63 -4.72 16.71
N ASP A 49 -13.06 -5.19 15.54
CA ASP A 49 -12.70 -6.50 15.00
C ASP A 49 -11.35 -6.42 14.27
N PRO A 50 -10.27 -7.06 14.77
CA PRO A 50 -8.97 -7.05 14.11
C PRO A 50 -9.00 -7.63 12.70
N LYS A 51 -9.92 -8.56 12.38
CA LYS A 51 -10.08 -9.09 11.03
C LYS A 51 -10.62 -8.02 10.08
N GLN A 52 -11.57 -7.20 10.52
CA GLN A 52 -12.09 -6.09 9.73
C GLN A 52 -11.00 -5.05 9.46
N ILE A 53 -10.15 -4.76 10.46
CA ILE A 53 -9.00 -3.87 10.26
C ILE A 53 -8.01 -4.45 9.24
N ALA A 54 -7.65 -5.73 9.37
CA ALA A 54 -6.75 -6.38 8.42
C ALA A 54 -7.30 -6.33 6.98
N VAL A 55 -8.59 -6.61 6.79
CA VAL A 55 -9.25 -6.52 5.49
C VAL A 55 -9.22 -5.09 4.95
N ALA A 56 -9.54 -4.10 5.79
CA ALA A 56 -9.51 -2.69 5.39
C ALA A 56 -8.10 -2.24 4.97
N MET A 57 -7.06 -2.69 5.69
CA MET A 57 -5.66 -2.41 5.36
C MET A 57 -5.27 -2.99 3.99
N VAL A 58 -5.68 -4.23 3.69
CA VAL A 58 -5.43 -4.85 2.37
C VAL A 58 -6.13 -4.07 1.25
N MET A 59 -7.42 -3.74 1.45
CA MET A 59 -8.18 -2.97 0.45
C MET A 59 -7.55 -1.61 0.17
N LEU A 60 -7.13 -0.91 1.23
CA LEU A 60 -6.48 0.39 1.12
C LEU A 60 -5.13 0.30 0.39
N SER A 61 -4.30 -0.70 0.72
CA SER A 61 -3.02 -0.92 0.04
C SER A 61 -3.19 -1.26 -1.44
N GLN A 62 -4.15 -2.13 -1.78
CA GLN A 62 -4.43 -2.49 -3.17
C GLN A 62 -4.92 -1.29 -3.97
N HIS A 63 -5.91 -0.57 -3.45
CA HIS A 63 -6.43 0.63 -4.12
C HIS A 63 -5.36 1.72 -4.25
N GLY A 64 -4.57 1.93 -3.19
CA GLY A 64 -3.47 2.88 -3.18
C GLY A 64 -2.41 2.56 -4.23
N ARG A 65 -2.09 1.29 -4.48
CA ARG A 65 -1.16 0.88 -5.55
C ARG A 65 -1.69 1.21 -6.95
N CYS A 66 -2.98 1.01 -7.21
CA CYS A 66 -3.59 1.43 -8.48
C CYS A 66 -3.44 2.94 -8.70
N LEU A 67 -3.80 3.74 -7.70
CA LEU A 67 -3.67 5.20 -7.77
C LEU A 67 -2.19 5.64 -7.92
N LEU A 68 -1.26 4.95 -7.28
CA LEU A 68 0.16 5.24 -7.38
C LEU A 68 0.71 5.01 -8.79
N GLN A 69 0.24 3.94 -9.46
CA GLN A 69 0.58 3.64 -10.85
C GLN A 69 0.03 4.69 -11.81
N GLU A 70 -1.23 5.11 -11.62
CA GLU A 70 -1.85 6.19 -12.38
C GLU A 70 -1.07 7.50 -12.20
N LEU A 71 -0.76 7.86 -10.96
CA LEU A 71 0.02 9.06 -10.65
C LEU A 71 1.42 9.02 -11.28
N ARG A 72 2.07 7.86 -11.29
CA ARG A 72 3.36 7.67 -11.95
C ARG A 72 3.27 7.93 -13.45
N ALA A 73 2.26 7.35 -14.10
CA ALA A 73 2.01 7.55 -15.53
C ALA A 73 1.72 9.02 -15.87
N GLU A 74 0.99 9.75 -15.02
CA GLU A 74 0.79 11.19 -15.20
C GLU A 74 2.06 12.01 -14.94
N ALA A 75 2.83 11.69 -13.90
CA ALA A 75 4.07 12.39 -13.57
C ALA A 75 5.10 12.31 -14.71
N GLU A 76 5.21 11.16 -15.38
CA GLU A 76 6.06 10.95 -16.55
C GLU A 76 5.65 11.81 -17.77
N LYS A 77 4.40 12.32 -17.82
CA LYS A 77 3.93 13.24 -18.87
C LYS A 77 4.28 14.70 -18.57
N VAL A 78 4.34 15.08 -17.29
CA VAL A 78 4.44 16.47 -16.84
C VAL A 78 5.88 16.92 -16.56
N THR A 79 6.85 16.02 -16.38
CA THR A 79 8.28 16.33 -16.17
C THR A 79 9.00 17.00 -17.37
N TYR A 80 8.26 17.62 -18.27
CA TYR A 80 8.71 18.32 -19.48
C TYR A 80 8.52 19.84 -19.40
N HIS A 81 8.92 20.50 -18.30
CA HIS A 81 9.05 21.96 -18.22
C HIS A 81 10.37 22.35 -17.56
#